data_AF-A0A536GMN9-F1
#
_entry.id   AF-A0A536GMN9-F1
#
_cell.length_a   1.000
_cell.length_b   1.000
_cell.length_c   1.000
_cell.angle_alpha   90.00
_cell.angle_beta   90.00
_cell.angle_gamma   90.00
#
_symmetry.space_group_name_H-M   'P 1'
#
loop_
_entity.id
_entity.type
_entity.pdbx_description
1 polymer ?
#
loop_
_entity_poly.entity_id
_entity_poly.type
_entity_poly.pdbx_seq_one_letter_code
_entity_poly.pdbx_strand_id
1 'polypeptide(L)'
;MADRILMLEHGIYTVAMPEASASILWRDKVYAPQAAEAMRISAKELKALDLVDELIPEPLGGAHHNYRLTVDNLKAALLKNLAALKTMHVDELLEQRYQKFRNIGKFGTVA
;
A
#
# COMPACT_ATOMS: atom_id res chain seq x y z
N MET A 1 -5.75 7.63 -9.46
CA MET A 1 -4.35 7.84 -8.99
C MET A 1 -4.35 8.92 -7.93
N ALA A 2 -3.51 8.82 -6.91
CA ALA A 2 -3.52 9.70 -5.74
C ALA A 2 -2.13 10.33 -5.50
N ASP A 3 -2.09 11.52 -4.90
CA ASP A 3 -0.82 12.22 -4.58
C ASP A 3 -0.11 11.59 -3.36
N ARG A 4 -0.88 11.01 -2.44
CA ARG A 4 -0.41 10.20 -1.31
C ARG A 4 -1.23 8.90 -1.20
N ILE A 5 -0.57 7.80 -0.88
CA ILE A 5 -1.11 6.46 -0.65
C ILE A 5 -0.78 6.10 0.78
N LEU A 6 -1.82 5.92 1.59
CA LEU A 6 -1.72 5.53 2.98
C LEU A 6 -2.36 4.16 3.15
N MET A 7 -1.83 3.35 4.05
CA MET A 7 -2.32 1.99 4.26
C MET A 7 -2.31 1.66 5.75
N LEU A 8 -3.39 1.03 6.23
CA LEU A 8 -3.41 0.44 7.56
C LEU A 8 -2.38 -0.70 7.64
N GLU A 9 -1.75 -0.88 8.81
CA GLU A 9 -0.61 -1.79 8.95
C GLU A 9 -0.90 -3.27 8.61
N HIS A 10 -2.14 -3.73 8.81
CA HIS A 10 -2.61 -5.07 8.44
C HIS A 10 -3.42 -5.08 7.13
N GLY A 11 -3.52 -3.93 6.45
CA GLY A 11 -4.12 -3.86 5.13
C GLY A 11 -3.36 -4.75 4.13
N ILE A 12 -4.07 -5.18 3.09
CA ILE A 12 -3.50 -5.90 1.95
C ILE A 12 -3.80 -5.17 0.65
N TYR A 13 -2.86 -5.18 -0.29
CA TYR A 13 -3.06 -4.64 -1.63
C TYR A 13 -2.37 -5.55 -2.64
N THR A 14 -3.13 -6.05 -3.60
CA THR A 14 -2.68 -7.08 -4.53
C THR A 14 -3.37 -6.93 -5.87
N VAL A 15 -2.69 -7.34 -6.95
CA VAL A 15 -3.25 -7.36 -8.31
C VAL A 15 -4.23 -8.51 -8.51
N ALA A 16 -4.06 -9.61 -7.77
CA ALA A 16 -4.89 -10.80 -7.85
C ALA A 16 -5.01 -11.44 -6.46
N MET A 17 -6.12 -12.13 -6.23
CA MET A 17 -6.31 -12.88 -4.99
C MET A 17 -5.27 -14.00 -4.89
N PRO A 18 -4.61 -14.21 -3.73
CA PRO A 18 -3.59 -15.25 -3.56
C PRO A 18 -4.06 -16.64 -3.96
N GLU A 19 -5.33 -16.97 -3.73
CA GLU A 19 -5.96 -18.25 -4.09
C GLU A 19 -6.03 -18.44 -5.61
N ALA A 20 -6.25 -17.35 -6.36
CA ALA A 20 -6.26 -17.37 -7.81
C ALA A 20 -4.84 -17.59 -8.35
N SER A 21 -3.86 -16.85 -7.83
CA SER A 21 -2.45 -17.04 -8.16
C SER A 21 -1.98 -18.46 -7.83
N ALA A 22 -2.39 -19.00 -6.68
CA ALA A 22 -2.07 -20.37 -6.26
C ALA A 22 -2.64 -21.41 -7.24
N SER A 23 -3.90 -21.25 -7.64
CA SER A 23 -4.55 -22.14 -8.62
C SER A 23 -3.87 -22.11 -9.98
N ILE A 24 -3.31 -20.98 -10.40
CA ILE A 24 -2.64 -20.85 -11.70
C ILE A 24 -1.22 -21.42 -11.65
N LEU A 25 -0.45 -21.04 -10.64
CA LEU A 25 0.97 -21.39 -10.53
C LEU A 25 1.21 -22.81 -9.99
N TRP A 26 0.39 -23.25 -9.03
CA TRP A 26 0.53 -24.55 -8.35
C TRP A 26 -0.61 -25.53 -8.65
N ARG A 27 -1.62 -25.14 -9.44
CA ARG A 27 -2.83 -25.95 -9.72
C ARG A 27 -3.62 -26.35 -8.48
N ASP A 28 -3.38 -25.70 -7.35
CA ASP A 28 -4.01 -25.99 -6.07
C ASP A 28 -4.08 -24.72 -5.22
N LYS A 29 -5.25 -24.49 -4.62
CA LYS A 29 -5.54 -23.33 -3.75
C LYS A 29 -4.89 -23.44 -2.38
N VAL A 30 -4.50 -24.64 -1.94
CA VAL A 30 -3.83 -24.86 -0.66
C VAL A 30 -2.54 -24.02 -0.55
N TYR A 31 -1.91 -23.69 -1.67
CA TYR A 31 -0.72 -22.83 -1.74
C TYR A 31 -1.01 -21.32 -1.65
N ALA A 32 -2.24 -20.89 -1.32
CA ALA A 32 -2.57 -19.48 -1.17
C ALA A 32 -1.68 -18.71 -0.17
N PRO A 33 -1.30 -19.25 1.00
CA PRO A 33 -0.36 -18.56 1.90
C PRO A 33 1.02 -18.34 1.26
N GLN A 34 1.55 -19.35 0.58
CA GLN A 34 2.82 -19.26 -0.14
C GLN A 34 2.74 -18.25 -1.29
N ALA A 35 1.62 -18.20 -2.01
CA ALA A 35 1.38 -17.22 -3.05
C ALA A 35 1.32 -15.78 -2.48
N ALA A 36 0.63 -15.59 -1.34
CA ALA A 36 0.54 -14.29 -0.68
C ALA A 36 1.92 -13.76 -0.26
N GLU A 37 2.75 -14.63 0.34
CA GLU A 37 4.13 -14.29 0.71
C GLU A 37 4.99 -13.95 -0.52
N ALA A 38 4.93 -14.78 -1.57
CA ALA A 38 5.70 -14.54 -2.80
C ALA A 38 5.28 -13.23 -3.50
N MET A 39 4.00 -12.87 -3.42
CA MET A 39 3.44 -11.65 -4.00
C MET A 39 3.70 -10.40 -3.17
N ARG A 40 4.16 -10.53 -1.92
CA ARG A 40 4.55 -9.43 -1.03
C ARG A 40 3.44 -8.40 -0.80
N ILE A 41 2.23 -8.89 -0.51
CA ILE A 41 0.98 -8.11 -0.51
C ILE A 41 0.75 -7.29 0.77
N SER A 42 1.59 -7.45 1.79
CA SER A 42 1.42 -6.81 3.09
C SER A 42 1.80 -5.33 3.06
N ALA A 43 1.15 -4.51 3.89
CA ALA A 43 1.43 -3.07 3.94
C ALA A 43 2.93 -2.76 4.20
N LYS A 44 3.59 -3.55 5.05
CA LYS A 44 5.03 -3.41 5.35
C LYS A 44 5.91 -3.65 4.12
N GLU A 45 5.60 -4.66 3.32
CA GLU A 45 6.37 -4.95 2.11
C GLU A 45 6.12 -3.92 1.02
N LEU A 46 4.87 -3.51 0.84
CA LEU A 46 4.51 -2.45 -0.11
C LEU A 46 5.15 -1.11 0.27
N LYS A 47 5.31 -0.84 1.57
CA LYS A 47 6.08 0.30 2.06
C LYS A 47 7.57 0.17 1.72
N ALA A 48 8.16 -1.01 1.88
CA ALA A 48 9.55 -1.28 1.50
C ALA A 48 9.80 -1.23 -0.02
N LEU A 49 8.75 -1.37 -0.82
CA LEU A 49 8.76 -1.23 -2.28
C LEU A 49 8.44 0.21 -2.74
N ASP A 50 8.34 1.17 -1.82
CA ASP A 50 7.98 2.57 -2.08
C ASP A 50 6.64 2.77 -2.80
N LEU A 51 5.71 1.80 -2.67
CA LEU A 51 4.35 1.89 -3.22
C LEU A 51 3.38 2.62 -2.28
N VAL A 52 3.68 2.60 -0.98
CA VAL A 52 2.90 3.23 0.08
C VAL A 52 3.73 4.34 0.74
N ASP A 53 3.16 5.52 0.92
CA ASP A 53 3.87 6.67 1.49
C ASP A 53 3.85 6.65 3.03
N GLU A 54 2.76 6.19 3.64
CA GLU A 54 2.63 6.16 5.10
C GLU A 54 1.84 4.94 5.56
N LEU A 55 2.36 4.27 6.59
CA LEU A 55 1.65 3.20 7.29
C LEU A 55 0.94 3.78 8.50
N ILE A 56 -0.35 3.48 8.62
CA ILE A 56 -1.19 3.92 9.72
C ILE A 56 -1.22 2.75 10.74
N PRO A 57 -0.70 2.96 11.96
CA PRO A 57 -0.66 1.91 12.96
C PRO A 57 -2.08 1.55 13.41
N GLU A 58 -2.30 0.26 13.61
CA GLU A 58 -3.54 -0.26 14.17
C GLU A 58 -3.35 -0.56 15.68
N PRO A 59 -4.46 -0.69 16.43
CA PRO A 59 -4.41 -1.17 17.81
C PRO A 59 -3.84 -2.60 17.90
N LEU A 60 -3.40 -2.98 19.10
CA LEU A 60 -3.06 -4.38 19.37
C LEU A 60 -4.26 -5.29 19.03
N GLY A 61 -4.01 -6.31 18.21
CA GLY A 61 -5.05 -7.21 17.68
C GLY A 61 -5.73 -6.72 16.40
N GLY A 62 -5.40 -5.52 15.90
CA GLY A 62 -5.90 -4.95 14.66
C GLY A 62 -7.03 -3.94 14.83
N ALA A 63 -7.39 -3.26 13.74
CA ALA A 63 -8.31 -2.12 13.69
C ALA A 63 -9.67 -2.36 14.35
N HIS A 64 -10.16 -3.59 14.26
CA HIS A 64 -11.46 -3.99 14.79
C HIS A 64 -11.50 -4.08 16.32
N HIS A 65 -10.35 -4.20 17.00
CA HIS A 65 -10.30 -4.23 18.46
C HIS A 65 -10.54 -2.85 19.09
N ASN A 66 -10.15 -1.79 18.39
CA ASN A 66 -10.39 -0.42 18.85
C ASN A 66 -10.59 0.52 17.66
N TYR A 67 -11.83 0.60 17.21
CA TYR A 67 -12.23 1.49 16.11
C TYR A 67 -11.88 2.94 16.40
N ARG A 68 -12.00 3.39 17.66
CA ARG A 68 -11.77 4.78 18.01
C ARG A 68 -10.31 5.17 17.81
N LEU A 69 -9.39 4.39 18.36
CA LEU A 69 -7.95 4.60 18.18
C LEU A 69 -7.55 4.52 16.70
N THR A 70 -8.09 3.56 15.96
CA THR A 70 -7.84 3.43 14.52
C THR A 70 -8.26 4.68 13.75
N VAL A 71 -9.47 5.19 14.02
CA VAL A 71 -9.99 6.40 13.37
C VAL A 71 -9.19 7.63 13.77
N ASP A 72 -8.79 7.75 15.03
CA ASP A 72 -7.97 8.88 15.50
C ASP A 72 -6.59 8.88 14.81
N ASN A 73 -5.94 7.71 14.66
CA ASN A 73 -4.69 7.54 13.91
C ASN A 73 -4.87 7.88 12.42
N LEU A 74 -5.92 7.36 11.79
CA LEU A 74 -6.26 7.64 10.39
C LEU A 74 -6.49 9.13 10.17
N LYS A 75 -7.26 9.78 11.03
CA LYS A 75 -7.55 11.22 10.95
C LYS A 75 -6.27 12.04 11.07
N ALA A 76 -5.40 11.71 12.02
CA ALA A 76 -4.12 12.39 12.18
C ALA A 76 -3.26 12.30 10.91
N ALA A 77 -3.15 11.10 10.33
CA ALA A 77 -2.38 10.86 9.11
C ALA A 77 -2.97 11.62 7.90
N LEU A 78 -4.30 11.60 7.74
CA LEU A 78 -4.99 12.32 6.65
C LEU A 78 -4.80 13.84 6.77
N LEU A 79 -5.00 14.41 7.96
CA LEU A 79 -4.85 15.86 8.16
C LEU A 79 -3.42 16.33 7.93
N LYS A 80 -2.43 15.57 8.41
CA LYS A 80 -1.00 15.82 8.18
C LYS A 80 -0.67 15.84 6.68
N ASN A 81 -1.07 14.80 5.95
CA ASN A 81 -0.79 14.70 4.52
C ASN A 81 -1.53 15.77 3.71
N LEU A 82 -2.81 16.02 4.03
CA LEU A 82 -3.59 17.05 3.36
C LEU A 82 -2.99 18.45 3.59
N ALA A 83 -2.58 18.77 4.81
CA ALA A 83 -1.94 20.05 5.11
C ALA A 83 -0.67 20.26 4.27
N ALA A 84 0.17 19.22 4.13
CA ALA A 84 1.37 19.28 3.31
C ALA A 84 1.07 19.42 1.80
N LEU A 85 0.01 18.78 1.28
CA LEU A 85 -0.37 18.92 -0.12
C LEU A 85 -0.98 20.29 -0.42
N LYS A 86 -1.70 20.89 0.54
CA LYS A 86 -2.33 22.21 0.38
C LYS A 86 -1.33 23.36 0.24
N THR A 87 -0.07 23.17 0.62
CA THR A 87 0.98 24.18 0.47
C THR A 87 1.65 24.16 -0.91
N MET A 88 1.34 23.18 -1.76
CA MET A 88 1.95 23.02 -3.08
C MET A 88 1.10 23.66 -4.18
N HIS A 89 1.74 24.14 -5.24
CA HIS A 89 1.02 24.61 -6.42
C HIS A 89 0.43 23.43 -7.19
N VAL A 90 -0.67 23.66 -7.92
CA VAL A 90 -1.37 22.58 -8.65
C VAL A 90 -0.44 21.92 -9.68
N ASP A 91 0.36 22.70 -10.40
CA ASP A 91 1.29 22.15 -11.40
C ASP A 91 2.34 21.23 -10.77
N GLU A 92 2.83 21.58 -9.57
CA GLU A 92 3.76 20.73 -8.82
C GLU A 92 3.10 19.44 -8.35
N LEU A 93 1.85 19.50 -7.89
CA LEU A 93 1.09 18.31 -7.50
C LEU A 93 0.91 17.35 -8.68
N LEU A 94 0.57 17.88 -9.85
CA LEU A 94 0.40 17.09 -11.07
C LEU A 94 1.71 16.41 -11.49
N GLU A 95 2.82 17.16 -11.49
CA GLU A 95 4.13 16.64 -11.87
C GLU A 95 4.63 15.59 -10.86
N GLN A 96 4.52 15.86 -9.55
CA GLN A 96 4.90 14.89 -8.53
C GLN A 96 4.10 13.59 -8.63
N ARG A 97 2.78 13.69 -8.87
CA ARG A 97 1.94 12.52 -9.07
C ARG A 97 2.37 11.74 -10.31
N TYR A 98 2.63 12.43 -11.42
CA TYR A 98 3.10 11.78 -12.64
C TYR A 98 4.41 11.03 -12.40
N GLN A 99 5.42 11.68 -11.84
CA GLN A 99 6.72 11.09 -11.56
C GLN A 99 6.62 9.91 -10.59
N LYS A 100 5.82 10.05 -9.53
CA LYS A 100 5.57 8.96 -8.57
C LYS A 100 5.16 7.68 -9.29
N PHE A 101 4.11 7.73 -10.10
CA PHE A 101 3.63 6.53 -10.79
C PHE A 101 4.55 6.09 -11.93
N ARG A 102 5.25 7.02 -12.59
CA ARG A 102 6.18 6.69 -13.67
C ARG A 102 7.42 5.96 -13.20
N ASN A 103 7.85 6.23 -11.96
CA ASN A 103 9.02 5.61 -11.34
C ASN A 103 8.68 4.29 -10.62
N ILE A 104 7.41 3.88 -10.57
CA ILE A 104 7.02 2.58 -10.06
C ILE A 104 7.35 1.49 -11.09
N GLY A 105 8.08 0.48 -10.63
CA GLY A 105 8.53 -0.64 -11.44
C GLY A 105 10.03 -0.57 -11.72
N LYS A 106 10.74 -1.65 -11.40
CA LYS A 106 12.16 -1.79 -11.73
C LYS A 106 12.28 -2.65 -12.97
N PHE A 107 12.70 -2.06 -14.07
CA PHE A 107 13.03 -2.78 -15.30
C PHE A 107 14.54 -2.99 -15.33
N GLY A 108 14.99 -4.24 -15.26
CA GLY A 108 16.36 -4.57 -15.62
C GLY A 108 16.45 -4.71 -17.14
N THR A 109 17.47 -4.12 -17.76
CA THR A 109 17.94 -4.66 -19.04
C THR A 109 18.47 -6.06 -18.73
N VAL A 110 17.87 -7.07 -19.34
CA VAL A 110 18.45 -8.41 -19.37
C VAL A 110 19.75 -8.27 -20.18
N ALA A 111 20.88 -8.31 -19.48
CA ALA A 111 22.20 -8.47 -20.09
C ALA A 111 22.51 -9.96 -20.21
#